data_AF-W9S0H3-F1
#
_entry.id   AF-W9S0H3-F1
#
_cell.length_a   1.000
_cell.length_b   1.000
_cell.length_c   1.000
_cell.angle_alpha   90.00
_cell.angle_beta   90.00
_cell.angle_gamma   90.00
#
_symmetry.space_group_name_H-M   'P 1'
#
loop_
_entity.id
_entity.type
_entity.pdbx_description
1 polymer ?
#
loop_
_entity_poly.entity_id
_entity_poly.type
_entity_poly.pdbx_seq_one_letter_code
_entity_poly.pdbx_strand_id
1 'polypeptide(L)'
;MQILHFDIKPHNILLDHLFIPKVSDSGLARLCPLDNSAVSLTAARGTIGYVAPELFYKNIGRVSYKADVYSFGMLLMEMANRRKNLNATTENSSQIYFPSWIYDQFSKGNDIKFEGATKQEEETIKKMMLVALWCIQLKPCQRPSMSKVIEMLEGKVEGIQMPPKLYLYPQERQNDEEISKITCSSSSLSDEIESSEV
;
A
#
# COMPACT_ATOMS: atom_id res chain seq x y z
N MET A 1 11.63 4.36 18.97
CA MET A 1 12.19 4.34 17.60
C MET A 1 11.40 3.34 16.75
N GLN A 2 11.32 3.56 15.45
CA GLN A 2 10.73 2.64 14.47
C GLN A 2 11.83 2.13 13.54
N ILE A 3 11.70 0.89 13.05
CA ILE A 3 12.58 0.34 12.02
C ILE A 3 11.84 0.42 10.69
N LEU A 4 12.46 1.09 9.72
CA LEU A 4 11.99 1.14 8.32
C LEU A 4 12.82 0.16 7.50
N HIS A 5 12.19 -0.72 6.72
CA HIS A 5 12.88 -1.76 5.96
C HIS A 5 13.42 -1.24 4.62
N PHE A 6 12.61 -0.48 3.89
CA PHE A 6 12.85 0.07 2.55
C PHE A 6 13.06 -0.92 1.41
N ASP A 7 13.06 -2.23 1.68
CA ASP A 7 13.20 -3.26 0.64
C ASP A 7 12.20 -4.42 0.79
N ILE A 8 10.94 -4.11 1.10
CA ILE A 8 9.87 -5.11 1.11
C ILE A 8 9.53 -5.49 -0.34
N LYS A 9 9.80 -6.74 -0.71
CA LYS A 9 9.54 -7.32 -2.04
C LYS A 9 9.48 -8.85 -1.95
N PRO A 10 8.87 -9.56 -2.91
CA PRO A 10 8.76 -11.03 -2.86
C PRO A 10 10.08 -11.75 -2.60
N HIS A 11 11.17 -11.31 -3.24
CA HIS A 11 12.51 -11.91 -3.10
C HIS A 11 13.07 -11.86 -1.67
N ASN A 12 12.59 -10.91 -0.85
CA ASN A 12 13.03 -10.74 0.54
C ASN A 12 12.03 -11.37 1.53
N ILE A 13 10.95 -12.00 1.06
CA ILE A 13 10.05 -12.81 1.89
C ILE A 13 10.44 -14.27 1.72
N LEU A 14 11.17 -14.79 2.71
CA LEU A 14 11.56 -16.19 2.75
C LEU A 14 10.44 -17.03 3.34
N LEU A 15 10.37 -18.29 2.94
CA LEU A 15 9.43 -19.27 3.49
C LEU A 15 10.25 -20.36 4.19
N ASP A 16 9.88 -20.71 5.42
CA ASP A 16 10.46 -21.88 6.06
C ASP A 16 9.76 -23.18 5.60
N HIS A 17 10.16 -24.31 6.18
CA HIS A 17 9.63 -25.63 5.84
C HIS A 17 8.12 -25.80 6.10
N LEU A 18 7.52 -24.90 6.89
CA LEU A 18 6.07 -24.85 7.16
C LEU A 18 5.37 -23.79 6.31
N PHE A 19 6.06 -23.20 5.33
CA PHE A 19 5.58 -22.08 4.53
C PHE A 19 5.22 -20.83 5.35
N ILE A 20 5.83 -20.67 6.54
CA ILE A 20 5.64 -19.46 7.35
C ILE A 20 6.54 -18.36 6.77
N PRO A 21 5.99 -17.19 6.40
CA PRO A 21 6.76 -16.11 5.79
C PRO A 21 7.65 -15.40 6.82
N LYS A 22 8.89 -15.08 6.43
CA LYS A 22 9.86 -14.32 7.20
C LYS A 22 10.46 -13.22 6.34
N VAL A 23 10.44 -11.99 6.86
CA VAL A 23 11.08 -10.84 6.22
C VAL A 23 12.60 -10.96 6.41
N SER A 24 13.35 -10.72 5.33
CA SER A 24 14.81 -10.80 5.29
C SER A 24 15.42 -9.58 4.59
N ASP A 25 16.76 -9.51 4.56
CA ASP A 25 17.56 -8.44 3.96
C ASP A 25 17.31 -7.04 4.55
N SER A 26 17.90 -6.81 5.72
CA SER A 26 17.88 -5.52 6.41
C SER A 26 19.01 -4.57 5.96
N GLY A 27 19.68 -4.80 4.83
CA GLY A 27 20.81 -3.97 4.38
C GLY A 27 20.43 -2.49 4.18
N LEU A 28 19.17 -2.24 3.84
CA LEU A 28 18.61 -0.89 3.68
C LEU A 28 17.88 -0.37 4.92
N ALA A 29 17.70 -1.19 5.96
CA ALA A 29 16.86 -0.85 7.09
C ALA A 29 17.42 0.31 7.93
N ARG A 30 16.57 1.16 8.50
CA ARG A 30 16.98 2.34 9.27
C ARG A 30 16.12 2.57 10.51
N LEU A 31 16.76 3.10 11.56
CA LEU A 31 16.06 3.58 12.74
C LEU A 31 15.54 5.00 12.49
N CYS A 32 14.23 5.16 12.66
CA CYS A 32 13.52 6.42 12.54
C CYS A 32 12.97 6.81 13.93
N PRO A 33 13.14 8.06 14.36
CA PRO A 33 12.44 8.58 15.54
C PRO A 33 10.92 8.44 15.41
N LEU A 34 10.22 8.26 16.54
CA LEU A 34 8.75 8.09 16.55
C LEU A 34 8.00 9.39 16.22
N ASP A 35 8.64 10.53 16.47
CA ASP A 35 8.07 11.88 16.35
C ASP A 35 7.98 12.39 14.90
N ASN A 36 8.20 11.51 13.91
CA ASN A 36 8.28 11.88 12.49
C ASN A 36 9.27 13.02 12.20
N SER A 37 10.26 13.24 13.08
CA SER A 37 11.39 14.10 12.75
C SER A 37 12.04 13.54 11.48
N ALA A 38 12.26 14.43 10.51
CA ALA A 38 12.63 14.02 9.17
C ALA A 38 13.98 13.30 9.21
N VAL A 39 13.99 11.99 8.95
CA VAL A 39 15.23 11.29 8.64
C VAL A 39 15.72 11.85 7.32
N SER A 40 16.85 12.58 7.33
CA SER A 40 17.46 13.05 6.10
C SER A 40 18.03 11.85 5.33
N LEU A 41 17.19 11.22 4.50
CA LEU A 41 17.65 10.20 3.57
C LEU A 41 18.41 10.92 2.45
N THR A 42 19.72 10.69 2.40
CA THR A 42 20.66 11.33 1.46
C THR A 42 20.51 10.82 0.02
N ALA A 43 19.84 9.69 -0.20
CA ALA A 43 19.55 9.15 -1.52
C ALA A 43 18.27 8.29 -1.49
N ALA A 44 17.56 8.23 -2.61
CA ALA A 44 16.48 7.25 -2.80
C ALA A 44 17.06 5.82 -2.72
N ARG A 45 16.34 4.91 -2.07
CA ARG A 45 16.76 3.53 -1.78
C ARG A 45 15.59 2.57 -1.96
N GLY A 46 15.92 1.30 -2.15
CA GLY A 46 14.96 0.22 -2.36
C GLY A 46 14.97 -0.28 -3.80
N THR A 47 14.15 -1.30 -4.05
CA THR A 47 14.06 -1.95 -5.36
C THR A 47 13.06 -1.25 -6.28
N ILE A 48 13.47 -0.90 -7.50
CA ILE A 48 12.61 -0.31 -8.54
C ILE A 48 11.33 -1.14 -8.70
N GLY A 49 10.18 -0.45 -8.72
CA GLY A 49 8.86 -1.09 -8.73
C GLY A 49 8.20 -1.23 -7.35
N TYR A 50 8.98 -1.19 -6.26
CA TYR A 50 8.46 -1.24 -4.87
C TYR A 50 8.78 0.02 -4.07
N VAL A 51 9.65 0.90 -4.58
CA VAL A 51 10.01 2.15 -3.91
C VAL A 51 8.82 3.10 -3.88
N ALA A 52 8.51 3.60 -2.69
CA ALA A 52 7.44 4.57 -2.49
C ALA A 52 7.77 5.92 -3.15
N PRO A 53 6.80 6.58 -3.79
CA PRO A 53 7.05 7.76 -4.62
C PRO A 53 7.62 8.95 -3.83
N GLU A 54 7.32 9.08 -2.54
CA GLU A 54 7.84 10.16 -1.69
C GLU A 54 9.36 10.10 -1.46
N LEU A 55 10.02 8.97 -1.77
CA LEU A 55 11.48 8.89 -1.76
C LEU A 55 12.12 9.66 -2.94
N PHE A 56 11.36 9.93 -4.00
CA PHE A 56 11.80 10.73 -5.15
C PHE A 56 11.12 12.09 -5.19
N TYR A 57 9.82 12.14 -4.89
CA TYR A 57 8.99 13.33 -4.92
C TYR A 57 8.83 13.91 -3.51
N LYS A 58 9.69 14.84 -3.13
CA LYS A 58 9.64 15.46 -1.78
C LYS A 58 8.39 16.32 -1.53
N ASN A 59 7.63 16.65 -2.57
CA ASN A 59 6.43 17.50 -2.50
C ASN A 59 5.13 16.75 -2.19
N ILE A 60 5.10 15.41 -2.18
CA ILE A 60 3.88 14.63 -1.91
C ILE A 60 3.78 14.10 -0.48
N GLY A 61 4.85 14.19 0.31
CA GLY A 61 4.86 13.79 1.70
C GLY A 61 6.26 13.55 2.26
N ARG A 62 6.35 13.37 3.57
CA ARG A 62 7.58 12.97 4.26
C ARG A 62 7.73 11.45 4.26
N VAL A 63 8.97 10.98 4.22
CA VAL A 63 9.28 9.54 4.36
C VAL A 63 8.98 9.11 5.80
N SER A 64 8.29 7.98 5.95
CA SER A 64 7.89 7.36 7.22
C SER A 64 7.68 5.86 7.00
N TYR A 65 7.14 5.15 8.00
CA TYR A 65 6.72 3.73 7.87
C TYR A 65 5.72 3.49 6.73
N LYS A 66 5.05 4.55 6.22
CA LYS A 66 4.18 4.48 5.04
C LYS A 66 4.93 4.12 3.76
N ALA A 67 6.25 4.28 3.71
CA ALA A 67 7.05 3.80 2.58
C ALA A 67 7.02 2.27 2.50
N ASP A 68 7.18 1.57 3.64
CA ASP A 68 7.09 0.10 3.69
C ASP A 68 5.65 -0.39 3.42
N VAL A 69 4.63 0.37 3.83
CA VAL A 69 3.22 0.09 3.47
C VAL A 69 3.04 0.08 1.96
N TYR A 70 3.61 1.06 1.25
CA TYR A 70 3.56 1.12 -0.21
C TYR A 70 4.23 -0.11 -0.85
N SER A 71 5.45 -0.44 -0.40
CA SER A 71 6.19 -1.60 -0.89
C SER A 71 5.42 -2.91 -0.64
N PHE A 72 4.77 -3.05 0.52
CA PHE A 72 3.88 -4.16 0.83
C PHE A 72 2.66 -4.21 -0.10
N GLY A 73 2.06 -3.05 -0.43
CA GLY A 73 0.98 -2.97 -1.41
C GLY A 73 1.41 -3.47 -2.80
N MET A 74 2.59 -3.07 -3.26
CA MET A 74 3.16 -3.56 -4.53
C MET A 74 3.42 -5.07 -4.49
N LEU A 75 3.89 -5.60 -3.36
CA LEU A 75 4.06 -7.03 -3.13
C LEU A 75 2.72 -7.78 -3.22
N LEU A 76 1.68 -7.32 -2.52
CA LEU A 76 0.32 -7.89 -2.62
C LEU A 76 -0.20 -7.88 -4.05
N MET A 77 0.00 -6.77 -4.76
CA MET A 77 -0.45 -6.61 -6.14
C MET A 77 0.22 -7.63 -7.08
N GLU A 78 1.52 -7.86 -6.90
CA GLU A 78 2.23 -8.88 -7.68
C GLU A 78 1.76 -10.30 -7.37
N MET A 79 1.56 -10.64 -6.09
CA MET A 79 1.03 -11.95 -5.70
C MET A 79 -0.36 -12.21 -6.31
N ALA A 80 -1.22 -11.19 -6.29
CA ALA A 80 -2.56 -11.26 -6.88
C ALA A 80 -2.52 -11.35 -8.41
N ASN A 81 -1.58 -10.66 -9.08
CA ASN A 81 -1.45 -10.67 -10.53
C ASN A 81 -1.03 -12.05 -11.08
N ARG A 82 -0.14 -12.76 -10.38
CA ARG A 82 0.37 -14.07 -10.82
C ARG A 82 -0.71 -15.18 -10.88
N ARG A 83 -1.91 -14.93 -10.36
CA ARG A 83 -3.08 -15.83 -10.43
C ARG A 83 -4.06 -15.48 -11.56
N LYS A 84 -3.81 -14.41 -12.33
CA LYS A 84 -4.71 -13.95 -13.39
C LYS A 84 -4.47 -14.71 -14.70
N ASN A 85 -5.56 -15.14 -15.36
CA ASN A 85 -5.56 -15.55 -16.77
C ASN A 85 -4.96 -14.43 -17.64
N LEU A 86 -3.78 -14.65 -18.22
CA LEU A 86 -3.36 -13.93 -19.42
C LEU A 86 -4.03 -14.59 -20.63
N ASN A 87 -5.36 -14.64 -20.66
CA ASN A 87 -6.04 -14.93 -21.92
C ASN A 87 -5.76 -13.75 -22.84
N ALA A 88 -4.98 -14.05 -23.87
CA ALA A 88 -4.55 -13.22 -24.96
C ALA A 88 -5.74 -12.57 -25.68
N THR A 89 -6.27 -11.50 -25.09
CA THR A 89 -7.15 -10.53 -25.79
C THR A 89 -6.77 -9.10 -25.43
N THR A 90 -5.55 -8.91 -24.94
CA THR A 90 -4.96 -7.60 -24.77
C THR A 90 -3.64 -7.53 -25.52
N GLU A 91 -3.69 -7.83 -26.81
CA GLU A 91 -2.64 -7.41 -27.75
C GLU A 91 -2.51 -5.87 -27.81
N ASN A 92 -3.44 -5.13 -27.18
CA ASN A 92 -3.41 -3.67 -27.03
C ASN A 92 -3.15 -3.14 -25.59
N SER A 93 -2.95 -3.98 -24.54
CA SER A 93 -2.76 -3.48 -23.15
C SER A 93 -1.30 -3.33 -22.72
N SER A 94 -0.35 -3.43 -23.63
CA SER A 94 1.09 -3.32 -23.34
C SER A 94 1.51 -1.96 -22.75
N GLN A 95 0.58 -1.01 -22.57
CA GLN A 95 0.81 0.34 -22.03
C GLN A 95 0.08 0.64 -20.70
N ILE A 96 -0.83 -0.22 -20.21
CA ILE A 96 -1.63 0.12 -19.03
C ILE A 96 -0.98 -0.41 -17.76
N TYR A 97 -0.58 0.50 -16.87
CA TYR A 97 -0.08 0.16 -15.54
C TYR A 97 -1.10 -0.68 -14.76
N PHE A 98 -0.69 -1.88 -14.36
CA PHE A 98 -1.58 -2.91 -13.82
C PHE A 98 -2.46 -2.43 -12.64
N PRO A 99 -1.94 -1.72 -11.63
CA PRO A 99 -2.79 -1.14 -10.58
C PRO A 99 -3.91 -0.22 -11.08
N SER A 100 -3.62 0.63 -12.08
CA SER A 100 -4.65 1.51 -12.67
C SER A 100 -5.72 0.70 -13.38
N TRP A 101 -5.33 -0.36 -14.09
CA TRP A 101 -6.29 -1.26 -14.72
C TRP A 101 -7.21 -1.93 -13.69
N ILE A 102 -6.65 -2.44 -12.59
CA ILE A 102 -7.41 -3.07 -11.50
C ILE A 102 -8.39 -2.08 -10.86
N TYR A 103 -7.93 -0.86 -10.58
CA TYR A 103 -8.79 0.19 -10.06
C TYR A 103 -10.01 0.43 -10.97
N ASP A 104 -9.78 0.54 -12.28
CA ASP A 104 -10.86 0.77 -13.25
C ASP A 104 -11.87 -0.39 -13.26
N GLN A 105 -11.40 -1.65 -13.19
CA GLN A 105 -12.29 -2.82 -13.14
C GLN A 105 -13.20 -2.78 -11.91
N PHE A 106 -12.63 -2.58 -10.73
CA PHE A 106 -13.42 -2.50 -9.49
C PHE A 106 -14.38 -1.30 -9.49
N SER A 107 -13.95 -0.14 -10.01
CA SER A 107 -14.79 1.06 -10.03
C SER A 107 -16.03 0.90 -10.91
N LYS A 108 -15.93 0.06 -11.96
CA LYS A 108 -17.01 -0.24 -12.91
C LYS A 108 -17.88 -1.42 -12.46
N GLY A 109 -17.54 -2.06 -11.33
CA GLY A 109 -18.22 -3.27 -10.86
C GLY A 109 -17.97 -4.50 -11.74
N ASN A 110 -16.87 -4.51 -12.51
CA ASN A 110 -16.52 -5.64 -13.36
C ASN A 110 -16.01 -6.82 -12.51
N ASP A 111 -16.42 -8.03 -12.88
CA ASP A 111 -15.94 -9.24 -12.23
C ASP A 111 -14.63 -9.71 -12.87
N ILE A 112 -13.56 -9.76 -12.07
CA ILE A 112 -12.25 -10.25 -12.51
C ILE A 112 -12.21 -11.76 -12.29
N LYS A 113 -12.14 -12.54 -13.37
CA LYS A 113 -12.07 -14.00 -13.33
C LYS A 113 -10.63 -14.50 -13.17
N PHE A 114 -10.43 -15.49 -12.31
CA PHE A 114 -9.13 -16.13 -12.05
C PHE A 114 -9.17 -17.60 -12.46
N GLU A 115 -8.16 -18.09 -13.19
CA GLU A 115 -8.20 -19.47 -13.71
C GLU A 115 -7.99 -20.47 -12.58
N GLY A 116 -8.83 -21.49 -12.52
CA GLY A 116 -8.68 -22.58 -11.56
C GLY A 116 -8.83 -22.16 -10.08
N ALA A 117 -9.24 -20.91 -9.81
CA ALA A 117 -9.47 -20.43 -8.46
C ALA A 117 -10.84 -20.89 -7.97
N THR A 118 -10.87 -21.37 -6.74
CA THR A 118 -12.12 -21.55 -5.98
C THR A 118 -12.73 -20.18 -5.65
N LYS A 119 -14.04 -20.13 -5.38
CA LYS A 119 -14.72 -18.88 -4.97
C LYS A 119 -14.03 -18.20 -3.78
N GLN A 120 -13.56 -18.99 -2.81
CA GLN A 120 -12.85 -18.48 -1.64
C GLN A 120 -11.50 -17.85 -2.00
N GLU A 121 -10.77 -18.45 -2.95
CA GLU A 121 -9.52 -17.88 -3.47
C GLU A 121 -9.80 -16.60 -4.26
N GLU A 122 -10.86 -16.55 -5.08
CA GLU A 122 -11.25 -15.33 -5.80
C GLU A 122 -11.57 -14.18 -4.84
N GLU A 123 -12.33 -14.44 -3.77
CA GLU A 123 -12.60 -13.45 -2.72
C GLU A 123 -11.31 -12.97 -2.03
N THR A 124 -10.40 -13.90 -1.75
CA THR A 124 -9.10 -13.59 -1.13
C THR A 124 -8.26 -12.72 -2.06
N ILE A 125 -8.19 -13.05 -3.35
CA ILE A 125 -7.44 -12.27 -4.36
C ILE A 125 -8.06 -10.87 -4.52
N LYS A 126 -9.39 -10.77 -4.62
CA LYS A 126 -10.09 -9.48 -4.69
C LYS A 126 -9.78 -8.60 -3.48
N LYS A 127 -9.82 -9.19 -2.28
CA LYS A 127 -9.45 -8.51 -1.03
C LYS A 127 -7.99 -8.04 -1.05
N MET A 128 -7.05 -8.90 -1.45
CA MET A 128 -5.64 -8.52 -1.59
C MET A 128 -5.45 -7.35 -2.54
N MET A 129 -6.14 -7.35 -3.70
CA MET A 129 -6.05 -6.26 -4.67
C MET A 129 -6.62 -4.94 -4.12
N LEU A 130 -7.77 -4.95 -3.45
CA LEU A 130 -8.36 -3.76 -2.85
C LEU A 130 -7.46 -3.17 -1.76
N VAL A 131 -6.93 -4.02 -0.86
CA VAL A 131 -5.98 -3.59 0.16
C VAL A 131 -4.70 -3.03 -0.48
N ALA A 132 -4.20 -3.68 -1.52
CA ALA A 132 -3.04 -3.20 -2.26
C ALA A 132 -3.28 -1.80 -2.86
N LEU A 133 -4.45 -1.54 -3.46
CA LEU A 133 -4.82 -0.22 -3.99
C LEU A 133 -4.81 0.88 -2.91
N TRP A 134 -5.23 0.57 -1.67
CA TRP A 134 -5.12 1.48 -0.53
C TRP A 134 -3.65 1.73 -0.12
N CYS A 135 -2.83 0.69 -0.14
CA CYS A 135 -1.42 0.78 0.24
C CYS A 135 -0.57 1.57 -0.76
N ILE A 136 -0.88 1.52 -2.06
CA ILE A 136 -0.07 2.13 -3.13
C ILE A 136 -0.49 3.56 -3.50
N GLN A 137 -1.26 4.23 -2.65
CA GLN A 137 -1.65 5.63 -2.87
C GLN A 137 -0.43 6.54 -2.98
N LEU A 138 -0.52 7.54 -3.86
CA LEU A 138 0.58 8.48 -4.12
C LEU A 138 0.99 9.21 -2.84
N LYS A 139 0.03 9.80 -2.11
CA LYS A 139 0.31 10.51 -0.86
C LYS A 139 0.40 9.52 0.32
N PRO A 140 1.47 9.56 1.13
CA PRO A 140 1.64 8.66 2.29
C PRO A 140 0.52 8.77 3.33
N CYS A 141 -0.12 9.95 3.46
CA CYS A 141 -1.21 10.16 4.41
C CYS A 141 -2.49 9.39 4.03
N GLN A 142 -2.68 9.06 2.76
CA GLN A 142 -3.85 8.31 2.29
C GLN A 142 -3.69 6.79 2.44
N ARG A 143 -2.47 6.32 2.72
CA ARG A 143 -2.21 4.89 2.95
C ARG A 143 -2.65 4.50 4.36
N PRO A 144 -3.21 3.30 4.58
CA PRO A 144 -3.52 2.81 5.92
C PRO A 144 -2.26 2.56 6.75
N SER A 145 -2.43 2.36 8.06
CA SER A 145 -1.38 1.77 8.90
C SER A 145 -1.28 0.26 8.66
N MET A 146 -0.15 -0.37 8.98
CA MET A 146 -0.04 -1.83 8.86
C MET A 146 -1.05 -2.57 9.76
N SER A 147 -1.40 -2.02 10.92
CA SER A 147 -2.47 -2.59 11.77
C SER A 147 -3.82 -2.59 11.06
N LYS A 148 -4.17 -1.49 10.38
CA LYS A 148 -5.41 -1.42 9.59
C LYS A 148 -5.36 -2.33 8.37
N VAL A 149 -4.20 -2.47 7.73
CA VAL A 149 -4.00 -3.42 6.62
C VAL A 149 -4.30 -4.86 7.06
N ILE A 150 -3.83 -5.27 8.25
CA ILE A 150 -4.13 -6.60 8.81
C ILE A 150 -5.64 -6.76 9.02
N GLU A 151 -6.29 -5.77 9.67
CA GLU A 151 -7.74 -5.78 9.89
C GLU A 151 -8.51 -5.93 8.57
N MET A 152 -8.10 -5.21 7.51
CA MET A 152 -8.71 -5.30 6.19
C MET A 152 -8.48 -6.68 5.54
N LEU A 153 -7.30 -7.28 5.70
CA LEU A 153 -6.99 -8.60 5.13
C LEU A 153 -7.69 -9.75 5.86
N GLU A 154 -7.85 -9.65 7.18
CA GLU A 154 -8.55 -10.65 8.01
C GLU A 154 -10.08 -10.49 7.92
N GLY A 155 -10.56 -9.28 7.64
CA GLY A 155 -11.97 -8.95 7.49
C GLY A 155 -12.64 -9.45 6.20
N LYS A 156 -13.91 -9.08 6.07
CA LYS A 156 -14.74 -9.36 4.89
C LYS A 156 -14.47 -8.36 3.77
N VAL A 157 -14.50 -8.83 2.51
CA VAL A 157 -14.22 -7.99 1.34
C VAL A 157 -15.27 -6.88 1.16
N GLU A 158 -16.53 -7.14 1.51
CA GLU A 158 -17.63 -6.18 1.42
C GLU A 158 -17.47 -4.98 2.37
N GLY A 159 -16.64 -5.13 3.41
CA GLY A 159 -16.31 -4.05 4.34
C GLY A 159 -15.25 -3.08 3.83
N ILE A 160 -14.61 -3.40 2.69
CA ILE A 160 -13.51 -2.59 2.14
C ILE A 160 -14.06 -1.65 1.07
N GLN A 161 -14.08 -0.36 1.41
CA GLN A 161 -14.45 0.69 0.46
C GLN A 161 -13.37 0.88 -0.62
N MET A 162 -13.80 1.38 -1.78
CA MET A 162 -12.87 1.72 -2.86
C MET A 162 -11.95 2.88 -2.43
N PRO A 163 -10.62 2.78 -2.63
CA PRO A 163 -9.71 3.89 -2.34
C PRO A 163 -9.92 5.06 -3.30
N PRO A 164 -9.29 6.22 -3.02
CA PRO A 164 -9.17 7.30 -3.99
C PRO A 164 -8.50 6.84 -5.29
N LYS A 165 -8.79 7.54 -6.38
CA LYS A 165 -8.21 7.28 -7.69
C LYS A 165 -6.68 7.34 -7.65
N LEU A 166 -6.04 6.35 -8.27
CA LEU A 166 -4.60 6.28 -8.36
C LEU A 166 -4.04 7.37 -9.29
N TYR A 167 -2.96 8.00 -8.84
CA TYR A 167 -2.16 8.94 -9.63
C TYR A 167 -0.72 8.45 -9.68
N LEU A 168 -0.15 8.37 -10.89
CA LEU A 168 1.21 7.87 -11.10
C LEU A 168 2.30 8.92 -10.81
N TYR A 169 1.93 10.19 -10.91
CA TYR A 169 2.81 11.32 -10.70
C TYR A 169 2.04 12.46 -10.01
N PRO A 170 2.73 13.34 -9.27
CA PRO A 170 2.12 14.54 -8.70
C PRO A 170 1.57 15.41 -9.83
N GLN A 171 0.29 15.79 -9.75
CA GLN A 171 -0.27 16.78 -10.68
C GLN A 171 0.22 18.18 -10.29
N GLU A 172 0.58 19.00 -11.26
CA GLU A 172 0.83 20.43 -11.04
C GLU A 172 -0.50 21.08 -10.61
N ARG A 173 -0.47 21.86 -9.52
CA ARG A 173 -1.69 22.36 -8.86
C ARG A 173 -2.48 23.28 -9.80
N GLN A 174 -3.75 22.96 -10.02
CA GLN A 174 -4.81 23.98 -10.06
C GLN A 174 -5.60 23.86 -8.75
N ASN A 175 -5.47 24.88 -7.91
CA ASN A 175 -6.17 25.20 -6.66
C ASN A 175 -7.16 24.17 -6.07
N ASP A 176 -6.70 23.29 -5.20
CA ASP A 176 -7.54 22.51 -4.26
C ASP A 176 -6.94 22.60 -2.84
N GLU A 177 -6.91 23.81 -2.26
CA GLU A 177 -6.34 24.02 -0.92
C GLU A 177 -7.32 23.75 0.25
N GLU A 178 -8.62 23.55 0.01
CA GLU A 178 -9.59 23.46 1.10
C GLU A 178 -9.86 22.05 1.65
N ILE A 179 -9.76 20.99 0.84
CA ILE A 179 -10.05 19.62 1.31
C ILE A 179 -8.87 19.01 2.10
N SER A 180 -7.64 19.48 1.86
CA SER A 180 -6.42 18.88 2.42
C SER A 180 -6.15 19.18 3.90
N LYS A 181 -6.71 20.27 4.44
CA LYS A 181 -6.47 20.67 5.84
C LYS A 181 -7.35 19.93 6.85
N ILE A 182 -8.50 19.40 6.42
CA ILE A 182 -9.47 18.77 7.33
C ILE A 182 -9.11 17.31 7.61
N THR A 183 -8.54 16.58 6.65
CA THR A 183 -8.26 15.14 6.81
C THR A 183 -6.94 14.82 7.53
N CYS A 184 -5.96 15.74 7.54
CA CYS A 184 -4.66 15.53 8.19
C CYS A 184 -4.59 15.98 9.65
N SER A 185 -5.63 16.65 10.18
CA SER A 185 -5.59 17.29 11.50
C SER A 185 -6.41 16.58 12.57
N SER A 186 -7.19 15.55 12.22
CA SER A 186 -8.20 14.96 13.12
C SER A 186 -7.77 13.69 13.87
N SER A 187 -6.53 13.22 13.74
CA SER A 187 -6.04 12.03 14.48
C SER A 187 -5.33 12.35 15.80
N SER A 188 -5.55 13.54 16.37
CA SER A 188 -5.03 13.89 17.69
C SER A 188 -6.14 14.57 18.47
N LEU A 189 -6.93 13.78 19.21
CA LEU A 189 -7.62 14.11 20.46
C LEU A 189 -8.80 13.15 20.68
N SER A 190 -8.55 12.06 21.38
CA SER A 190 -9.46 11.46 22.37
C SER A 190 -8.75 10.26 22.96
N ASP A 191 -8.18 10.44 24.15
CA ASP A 191 -8.02 9.43 25.21
C ASP A 191 -7.29 10.11 26.39
N GLU A 192 -7.99 11.03 27.06
CA GLU A 192 -7.70 11.37 28.46
C GLU A 192 -9.04 11.45 29.21
N ILE A 193 -9.01 11.08 30.50
CA ILE A 193 -10.10 10.74 31.45
C ILE A 193 -10.35 9.22 31.43
N GLU A 194 -9.99 8.40 32.44
CA GLU A 194 -9.90 8.62 33.89
C GLU A 194 -9.07 7.47 34.52
N SER A 195 -8.00 7.77 35.26
CA SER A 195 -7.55 6.94 36.41
C SER A 195 -6.51 7.68 37.25
N SER A 196 -6.96 8.20 38.39
CA SER A 196 -6.09 8.41 39.54
C SER A 196 -6.91 8.22 40.80
N GLU A 197 -6.60 7.14 41.52
CA GLU A 197 -7.08 6.83 42.86
C GLU A 197 -6.69 7.93 43.86
N VAL A 198 -7.60 8.24 44.79
CA VAL A 198 -7.35 8.28 46.25
C VAL A 198 -8.57 7.73 46.95
#